data_AF-J2K5K1-F1
#
_entry.id   AF-J2K5K1-F1
#
_cell.length_a   1.000
_cell.length_b   1.000
_cell.length_c   1.000
_cell.angle_alpha   90.00
_cell.angle_beta   90.00
_cell.angle_gamma   90.00
#
_symmetry.space_group_name_H-M   'P 1'
#
loop_
_entity.id
_entity.type
_entity.pdbx_description
1 polymer ?
#
loop_
_entity_poly.entity_id
_entity_poly.type
_entity_poly.pdbx_seq_one_letter_code
_entity_poly.pdbx_strand_id
1 'polypeptide(L)'
;MLTLDHEPPRSDLSEPRESVGPAELSAPQMQLLPWTSPDDKPCFLITDGAGGPVTDLADSIEEMQLGIGEELLRHARAMHGDPKVPDREFRSLSRRLAEALGDALRVARN
;
A
#
# COMPACT_ATOMS: atom_id res chain seq x y z
N MET A 1 -48.45 45.53 45.77
CA MET A 1 -47.05 45.66 45.31
C MET A 1 -46.69 44.33 44.69
N LEU A 2 -46.59 44.29 43.37
CA LEU A 2 -46.31 43.09 42.56
C LEU A 2 -44.82 42.82 42.56
N THR A 3 -44.40 41.58 42.82
CA THR A 3 -43.14 41.05 42.30
C THR A 3 -43.37 39.56 42.03
N LEU A 4 -43.65 39.25 40.76
CA LEU A 4 -43.44 37.91 40.22
C LEU A 4 -41.92 37.76 40.08
N ASP A 5 -41.29 36.95 40.91
CA ASP A 5 -39.99 36.39 40.57
C ASP A 5 -40.24 35.07 39.84
N HIS A 6 -40.22 35.18 38.52
CA HIS A 6 -40.16 34.06 37.58
C HIS A 6 -38.73 33.53 37.60
N GLU A 7 -38.50 32.40 38.28
CA GLU A 7 -37.22 31.70 38.23
C GLU A 7 -37.00 31.16 36.79
N PRO A 8 -35.88 31.50 36.12
CA PRO A 8 -35.63 31.04 34.76
C PRO A 8 -35.32 29.54 34.74
N PRO A 9 -35.63 28.82 33.64
CA PRO A 9 -35.31 27.41 33.53
C PRO A 9 -33.79 27.22 33.58
N ARG A 10 -33.33 26.23 34.37
CA ARG A 10 -31.94 25.76 34.31
C ARG A 10 -31.66 25.34 32.87
N SER A 11 -30.86 26.14 32.18
CA SER A 11 -30.35 25.81 30.86
C SER A 11 -29.58 24.51 30.99
N ASP A 12 -30.03 23.48 30.27
CA ASP A 12 -29.24 22.29 29.99
C ASP A 12 -27.87 22.76 29.51
N LEU A 13 -26.86 22.57 30.36
CA LEU A 13 -25.48 22.61 29.93
C LEU A 13 -25.28 21.33 29.12
N SER A 14 -25.66 21.40 27.84
CA SER A 14 -25.26 20.42 26.83
C SER A 14 -23.77 20.15 27.01
N GLU A 15 -23.46 18.88 27.21
CA GLU A 15 -22.12 18.39 27.48
C GLU A 15 -21.10 18.99 26.51
N PRO A 16 -19.89 19.36 26.98
CA PRO A 16 -18.86 19.83 26.09
C PRO A 16 -18.55 18.73 25.08
N ARG A 17 -18.72 19.12 23.81
CA ARG A 17 -18.43 18.38 22.59
C ARG A 17 -17.27 17.42 22.77
N GLU A 18 -17.57 16.16 22.43
CA GLU A 18 -16.64 15.09 22.05
C GLU A 18 -15.20 15.59 21.99
N SER A 19 -14.48 15.38 23.09
CA SER A 19 -13.04 15.52 23.11
C SER A 19 -12.51 14.56 22.07
N VAL A 20 -12.26 15.06 20.85
CA VAL A 20 -11.32 14.44 19.93
C VAL A 20 -10.03 14.38 20.73
N GLY A 21 -9.78 13.22 21.33
CA GLY A 21 -8.51 12.92 21.99
C GLY A 21 -7.41 13.24 20.99
N PRO A 22 -6.22 13.68 21.45
CA PRO A 22 -5.13 13.99 20.54
C PRO A 22 -5.01 12.81 19.59
N ALA A 23 -5.17 13.07 18.27
CA ALA A 23 -4.94 12.07 17.25
C ALA A 23 -3.68 11.34 17.68
N GLU A 24 -3.82 10.06 18.04
CA GLU A 24 -2.71 9.31 18.61
C GLU A 24 -1.56 9.51 17.64
N LEU A 25 -0.54 10.25 18.06
CA LEU A 25 0.63 10.54 17.24
C LEU A 25 1.33 9.19 17.09
N SER A 26 0.88 8.43 16.10
CA SER A 26 1.42 7.13 15.76
C SER A 26 2.89 7.35 15.47
N ALA A 27 3.73 6.58 16.16
CA ALA A 27 5.16 6.68 15.96
C ALA A 27 5.47 6.46 14.47
N PRO A 28 6.44 7.21 13.90
CA PRO A 28 6.78 7.08 12.49
C PRO A 28 7.13 5.63 12.16
N GLN A 29 6.42 5.08 11.18
CA GLN A 29 6.59 3.74 10.64
C GLN A 29 7.52 3.78 9.42
N MET A 30 8.29 2.71 9.23
CA MET A 30 9.14 2.54 8.07
C MET A 30 8.56 1.43 7.19
N GLN A 31 8.10 1.79 5.99
CA GLN A 31 7.54 0.87 5.00
C GLN A 31 8.57 0.62 3.89
N LEU A 32 8.66 -0.62 3.39
CA LEU A 32 9.48 -0.95 2.23
C LEU A 32 8.73 -0.56 0.95
N LEU A 33 9.40 0.06 -0.01
CA LEU A 33 8.79 0.40 -1.30
C LEU A 33 9.03 -0.73 -2.31
N PRO A 34 8.08 -0.95 -3.25
CA PRO A 34 8.16 -2.04 -4.22
C PRO A 34 9.16 -1.77 -5.35
N TRP A 35 9.81 -0.60 -5.36
CA TRP A 35 10.91 -0.27 -6.27
C TRP A 35 12.24 -0.11 -5.54
N THR A 36 13.32 -0.19 -6.31
CA THR A 36 14.69 0.05 -5.85
C THR A 36 15.21 1.40 -6.31
N SER A 37 16.33 1.82 -5.72
CA SER A 37 17.13 2.89 -6.30
C SER A 37 17.78 2.41 -7.62
N PRO A 38 18.33 3.32 -8.43
CA PRO A 38 19.11 2.94 -9.62
C PRO A 38 20.31 2.03 -9.34
N ASP A 39 20.79 1.96 -8.10
CA ASP A 39 21.87 1.08 -7.63
C ASP A 39 21.34 -0.25 -7.06
N ASP A 40 20.08 -0.62 -7.35
CA ASP A 40 19.39 -1.81 -6.86
C ASP A 40 19.25 -1.91 -5.33
N LYS A 41 19.32 -0.78 -4.61
CA LYS A 41 19.14 -0.75 -3.16
C LYS A 41 17.66 -0.66 -2.78
N PRO A 42 17.21 -1.34 -1.70
CA PRO A 42 15.86 -1.18 -1.18
C PRO A 42 15.56 0.28 -0.83
N CYS A 43 14.36 0.76 -1.19
CA CYS A 43 13.86 2.08 -0.84
C CYS A 43 12.85 1.98 0.30
N PHE A 44 12.89 2.93 1.24
CA PHE A 44 11.98 2.96 2.38
C PHE A 44 11.24 4.29 2.45
N LEU A 45 9.98 4.23 2.88
CA LEU A 45 9.14 5.37 3.20
C LEU A 45 9.00 5.49 4.72
N ILE A 46 9.24 6.68 5.26
CA ILE A 46 8.90 7.02 6.65
C ILE A 46 7.54 7.70 6.62
N THR A 47 6.55 7.10 7.28
CA THR A 47 5.14 7.55 7.28
C THR A 47 4.56 7.49 8.69
N ASP A 48 3.49 8.23 8.99
CA ASP A 48 2.76 8.11 10.26
C ASP A 48 1.77 6.92 10.28
N GLY A 49 1.67 6.20 9.16
CA GLY A 49 0.78 5.06 8.99
C GLY A 49 -0.64 5.45 8.56
N ALA A 50 -0.93 6.73 8.33
CA ALA A 50 -2.23 7.19 7.86
C ALA A 50 -2.47 6.98 6.35
N GLY A 51 -1.54 6.32 5.65
CA GLY A 51 -1.52 6.21 4.20
C GLY A 51 -1.07 7.52 3.53
N GLY A 52 -1.29 7.63 2.23
CA GLY A 52 -0.97 8.84 1.46
C GLY A 52 -0.43 8.56 0.06
N PRO A 53 -0.14 9.61 -0.72
CA PRO A 53 0.10 9.46 -2.17
C PRO A 53 1.25 8.50 -2.53
N VAL A 54 2.27 8.37 -1.68
CA VAL A 54 3.39 7.45 -1.92
C VAL A 54 3.02 6.01 -1.56
N THR A 55 2.22 5.81 -0.50
CA THR A 55 1.67 4.50 -0.15
C THR A 55 0.70 4.03 -1.23
N ASP A 56 -0.21 4.88 -1.70
CA ASP A 56 -1.14 4.54 -2.78
C ASP A 56 -0.40 4.19 -4.10
N LEU A 57 0.69 4.90 -4.37
CA LEU A 57 1.57 4.62 -5.50
C LEU A 57 2.33 3.29 -5.31
N ALA A 58 2.75 2.97 -4.09
CA ALA A 58 3.33 1.68 -3.75
C ALA A 58 2.34 0.56 -4.06
N ASP A 59 1.13 0.63 -3.51
CA ASP A 59 0.08 -0.37 -3.73
C ASP A 59 -0.22 -0.56 -5.24
N SER A 60 -0.31 0.53 -5.99
CA SER A 60 -0.53 0.50 -7.45
C SER A 60 0.62 -0.19 -8.20
N ILE A 61 1.86 0.02 -7.79
CA ILE A 61 3.03 -0.62 -8.39
C ILE A 61 3.12 -2.09 -8.00
N GLU A 62 2.76 -2.44 -6.77
CA GLU A 62 2.69 -3.84 -6.33
C GLU A 62 1.67 -4.63 -7.16
N GLU A 63 0.47 -4.09 -7.35
CA GLU A 63 -0.56 -4.71 -8.20
C GLU A 63 -0.06 -4.89 -9.64
N MET A 64 0.60 -3.87 -10.19
CA MET A 64 1.20 -3.94 -11.53
C MET A 64 2.27 -5.03 -11.62
N GLN A 65 3.20 -5.10 -10.67
CA GLN A 65 4.27 -6.10 -10.64
C GLN A 65 3.72 -7.52 -10.56
N LEU A 66 2.71 -7.76 -9.72
CA LEU A 66 2.04 -9.05 -9.62
C LEU A 66 1.32 -9.41 -10.93
N GLY A 67 0.64 -8.46 -11.56
CA GLY A 67 0.00 -8.65 -12.86
C GLY A 67 0.99 -9.01 -13.99
N ILE A 68 2.19 -8.40 -13.99
CA ILE A 68 3.27 -8.78 -14.92
C ILE A 68 3.71 -10.22 -14.66
N GLY A 69 3.87 -10.61 -13.39
CA GLY A 69 4.22 -11.97 -13.00
C GLY A 69 3.19 -13.00 -13.48
N GLU A 70 1.89 -12.71 -13.33
CA GLU A 70 0.82 -13.58 -13.81
C GLU A 70 0.86 -13.79 -15.32
N GLU A 71 1.09 -12.73 -16.11
CA GLU A 71 1.17 -12.82 -17.56
C GLU A 71 2.40 -13.65 -17.99
N LEU A 72 3.54 -13.45 -17.34
CA LEU A 72 4.75 -14.24 -17.61
C LEU A 72 4.56 -15.72 -17.28
N LEU A 73 3.90 -16.03 -16.16
CA LEU A 73 3.56 -17.42 -15.80
C LEU A 73 2.60 -18.05 -16.81
N ARG A 74 1.61 -17.30 -17.29
CA ARG A 74 0.70 -17.75 -18.35
C ARG A 74 1.46 -18.07 -19.64
N HIS A 75 2.34 -17.16 -20.07
CA HIS A 75 3.16 -17.34 -21.26
C HIS A 75 4.13 -18.52 -21.11
N ALA A 76 4.72 -18.70 -19.93
CA ALA A 76 5.55 -19.85 -19.60
C ALA A 76 4.79 -21.17 -19.79
N ARG A 77 3.60 -21.29 -19.21
CA ARG A 77 2.76 -22.50 -19.34
C ARG A 77 2.43 -22.80 -20.80
N ALA A 78 2.15 -21.79 -21.61
CA ALA A 78 1.90 -21.95 -23.04
C ALA A 78 3.14 -22.47 -23.78
N MET A 79 4.33 -21.90 -23.53
CA MET A 79 5.56 -22.30 -24.24
C MET A 79 6.04 -23.70 -23.89
N HIS A 80 5.81 -24.19 -22.66
CA HIS A 80 6.14 -25.58 -22.31
C HIS A 80 5.34 -26.61 -23.13
N GLY A 81 4.18 -26.23 -23.67
CA GLY A 81 3.36 -27.09 -24.53
C GLY A 81 3.73 -27.06 -26.01
N ASP A 82 4.62 -26.16 -26.43
CA ASP A 82 4.99 -25.99 -27.84
C ASP A 82 6.46 -26.39 -28.09
N PRO A 83 6.72 -27.56 -28.71
CA PRO A 83 8.06 -28.04 -29.00
C PRO A 83 8.80 -27.23 -30.07
N LYS A 84 8.14 -26.25 -30.71
CA LYS A 84 8.74 -25.38 -31.74
C LYS A 84 9.34 -24.10 -31.17
N VAL A 85 9.12 -23.81 -29.88
CA VAL A 85 9.64 -22.60 -29.24
C VAL A 85 11.16 -22.65 -29.20
N PRO A 86 11.86 -21.66 -29.80
CA PRO A 86 13.33 -21.64 -29.81
C PRO A 86 13.92 -21.43 -28.41
N ASP A 87 15.09 -22.03 -28.14
CA ASP A 87 15.82 -21.90 -26.87
C ASP A 87 16.08 -20.44 -26.45
N ARG A 88 16.27 -19.53 -27.41
CA ARG A 88 16.48 -18.10 -27.13
C ARG A 88 15.25 -17.47 -26.45
N GLU A 89 14.05 -17.92 -26.80
CA GLU A 89 12.79 -17.42 -26.27
C GLU A 89 12.58 -17.97 -24.86
N PHE A 90 12.93 -19.25 -24.62
CA PHE A 90 12.98 -19.80 -23.27
C PHE A 90 13.98 -19.07 -22.35
N ARG A 91 15.20 -18.77 -22.83
CA ARG A 91 16.17 -17.98 -22.04
C ARG A 91 15.66 -16.58 -21.72
N SER A 92 15.04 -15.92 -22.70
CA SER A 92 14.43 -14.60 -22.50
C SER A 92 13.31 -14.65 -21.46
N LEU A 93 12.40 -15.63 -21.57
CA LEU A 93 11.33 -15.84 -20.59
C LEU A 93 11.89 -16.14 -19.20
N SER A 94 12.86 -17.05 -19.09
CA SER A 94 13.45 -17.41 -17.80
C SER A 94 14.06 -16.20 -17.08
N ARG A 95 14.70 -15.29 -17.82
CA ARG A 95 15.19 -14.03 -17.26
C ARG A 95 14.04 -13.18 -16.72
N ARG A 96 12.99 -12.98 -17.52
CA ARG A 96 11.82 -12.18 -17.11
C ARG A 96 11.08 -12.79 -15.92
N LEU A 97 10.98 -14.11 -15.85
CA LEU A 97 10.42 -14.82 -14.69
C LEU A 97 11.26 -14.61 -13.43
N ALA A 98 12.59 -14.61 -13.53
CA ALA A 98 13.48 -14.33 -12.40
C ALA A 98 13.31 -12.89 -11.90
N GLU A 99 13.18 -11.92 -12.80
CA GLU A 99 12.89 -10.52 -12.49
C GLU A 99 11.54 -10.39 -11.76
N ALA A 100 10.47 -10.92 -12.34
CA ALA A 100 9.13 -10.85 -11.73
C ALA A 100 9.04 -11.60 -10.39
N LEU A 101 9.80 -12.68 -10.21
CA LEU A 101 9.90 -13.36 -8.90
C LEU A 101 10.62 -12.47 -7.88
N GLY A 102 11.66 -11.75 -8.29
CA GLY A 102 12.32 -10.76 -7.43
C GLY A 102 11.37 -9.66 -6.98
N ASP A 103 10.53 -9.17 -7.90
CA ASP A 103 9.49 -8.18 -7.59
C ASP A 103 8.45 -8.76 -6.63
N ALA A 104 7.89 -9.94 -6.91
CA ALA A 104 6.90 -10.59 -6.04
C ALA A 104 7.45 -10.87 -4.63
N LEU A 105 8.72 -11.25 -4.50
CA LEU A 105 9.38 -11.43 -3.21
C LEU A 105 9.56 -10.12 -2.44
N ARG A 106 9.63 -8.98 -3.13
CA ARG A 106 9.68 -7.65 -2.48
C ARG A 106 8.30 -7.26 -1.98
N VAL A 107 7.25 -7.43 -2.80
CA VAL A 107 5.86 -7.22 -2.39
C VAL A 107 5.53 -8.06 -1.15
N ALA A 108 5.89 -9.35 -1.16
CA ALA A 108 5.61 -10.27 -0.04
C ALA A 108 6.37 -9.95 1.28
N ARG A 109 7.34 -9.02 1.25
CA ARG A 109 8.10 -8.58 2.43
C ARG A 109 7.60 -7.26 3.00
N ASN A 110 6.72 -6.55 2.28
CA ASN A 110 6.15 -5.29 2.73
C ASN A 110 5.21 -5.51 3.92
#